data_AF-A0A1Y2Q911-F1
#
_entry.id   AF-A0A1Y2Q911-F1
#
_cell.length_a   1.000
_cell.length_b   1.000
_cell.length_c   1.000
_cell.angle_alpha   90.00
_cell.angle_beta   90.00
_cell.angle_gamma   90.00
#
_symmetry.space_group_name_H-M   'P 1'
#
loop_
_entity.id
_entity.type
_entity.pdbx_description
1 polymer ?
#
loop_
_entity_poly.entity_id
_entity_poly.type
_entity_poly.pdbx_seq_one_letter_code
_entity_poly.pdbx_strand_id
1 'polypeptide(L)'
;MADINIGVNNGLFTVTLDQWEWTGLTVNGTPVKPVNQGNVQFQFTQTGSPAPVHFRAVANQNIDIVNPGNTLFMKSRDGSQTHMSMISYSEADGVVTLNGYLHSLPFPFSEDQPSPLVFSQGRMTGTFHT
;
A
#
# COMPACT_ATOMS: atom_id res chain seq x y z
N MET A 1 -14.85 5.35 -2.63
CA MET A 1 -14.12 5.17 -1.36
C MET A 1 -12.67 4.97 -1.73
N ALA A 2 -11.89 5.94 -1.31
CA ALA A 2 -10.47 5.90 -1.02
C ALA A 2 -9.98 4.57 -0.45
N ASP A 3 -9.29 3.74 -1.23
CA ASP A 3 -8.83 2.41 -0.80
C ASP A 3 -7.47 2.11 -1.43
N ILE A 4 -6.40 2.42 -0.71
CA ILE A 4 -5.16 1.68 -0.90
C ILE A 4 -5.39 0.26 -0.39
N ASN A 5 -5.01 -0.74 -1.19
CA ASN A 5 -5.09 -2.14 -0.82
C ASN A 5 -3.70 -2.78 -0.97
N ILE A 6 -3.16 -3.27 0.15
CA ILE A 6 -1.92 -4.04 0.18
C ILE A 6 -2.25 -5.46 0.59
N GLY A 7 -1.78 -6.43 -0.20
CA GLY A 7 -1.98 -7.85 0.06
C GLY A 7 -0.73 -8.68 -0.22
N VAL A 8 -0.73 -9.91 0.28
CA VAL A 8 0.32 -10.90 0.03
C VAL A 8 -0.31 -12.19 -0.46
N ASN A 9 0.17 -12.71 -1.59
CA ASN A 9 -0.21 -14.01 -2.09
C ASN A 9 1.04 -14.82 -2.44
N ASN A 10 1.20 -16.00 -1.85
CA ASN A 10 2.39 -16.85 -2.03
C ASN A 10 3.72 -16.11 -1.83
N GLY A 11 3.77 -15.18 -0.85
CA GLY A 11 4.94 -14.35 -0.57
C GLY A 11 5.18 -13.20 -1.54
N LEU A 12 4.31 -12.99 -2.52
CA LEU A 12 4.38 -11.87 -3.48
C LEU A 12 3.42 -10.76 -3.08
N PHE A 13 3.94 -9.55 -2.98
CA PHE A 13 3.17 -8.37 -2.61
C PHE A 13 2.33 -7.84 -3.78
N THR A 14 1.13 -7.38 -3.46
CA THR A 14 0.29 -6.59 -4.37
C THR A 14 -0.03 -5.25 -3.71
N VAL A 15 0.02 -4.17 -4.51
CA VAL A 15 -0.43 -2.83 -4.15
C VAL A 15 -1.45 -2.38 -5.18
N THR A 16 -2.62 -1.97 -4.71
CA THR A 16 -3.70 -1.44 -5.55
C THR A 16 -4.10 -0.07 -5.02
N LEU A 17 -4.29 0.90 -5.92
CA LEU A 17 -4.75 2.25 -5.62
C LEU A 17 -5.99 2.57 -6.43
N ASP A 18 -6.92 3.29 -5.82
CA ASP A 18 -8.13 3.74 -6.50
C ASP A 18 -7.92 4.97 -7.40
N GLN A 19 -8.89 5.23 -8.26
CA GLN A 19 -8.91 6.35 -9.22
C GLN A 19 -9.35 7.69 -8.66
N TRP A 20 -9.92 7.72 -7.46
CA TRP A 20 -10.50 8.92 -6.88
C TRP A 20 -9.48 9.75 -6.12
N GLU A 21 -8.40 9.13 -5.66
CA GLU A 21 -7.43 9.79 -4.79
C GLU A 21 -6.03 9.86 -5.38
N TRP A 22 -5.64 8.93 -6.24
CA TRP A 22 -4.23 8.75 -6.58
C TRP A 22 -3.95 9.11 -8.04
N THR A 23 -2.92 9.93 -8.28
CA THR A 23 -2.45 10.33 -9.62
C THR A 23 -1.16 9.65 -10.04
N GLY A 24 -0.42 9.07 -9.12
CA GLY A 24 0.84 8.42 -9.42
C GLY A 24 1.18 7.32 -8.45
N LEU A 25 1.82 6.27 -8.97
CA LEU A 25 2.45 5.21 -8.21
C LEU A 25 3.84 4.93 -8.78
N THR A 26 4.86 4.93 -7.94
CA THR A 26 6.19 4.41 -8.26
C THR A 26 6.52 3.25 -7.33
N VAL A 27 7.09 2.19 -7.87
CA VAL A 27 7.53 1.00 -7.13
C VAL A 27 9.00 0.73 -7.44
N ASN A 28 9.84 0.67 -6.40
CA ASN A 28 11.29 0.53 -6.51
C ASN A 28 11.90 1.54 -7.51
N GLY A 29 11.41 2.79 -7.48
CA GLY A 29 11.83 3.88 -8.38
C GLY A 29 11.21 3.83 -9.78
N THR A 30 10.47 2.78 -10.14
CA THR A 30 9.85 2.64 -11.46
C THR A 30 8.38 3.09 -11.44
N PRO A 31 7.94 3.99 -12.34
CA PRO A 31 6.53 4.35 -12.46
C PRO A 31 5.66 3.16 -12.87
N VAL A 32 4.52 3.02 -12.20
CA VAL A 32 3.48 2.05 -12.55
C VAL A 32 2.47 2.75 -13.47
N LYS A 33 2.16 2.12 -14.61
CA LYS A 33 1.18 2.68 -15.54
C LYS A 33 -0.24 2.51 -15.01
N PRO A 34 -1.14 3.48 -15.23
CA PRO A 34 -2.55 3.30 -14.92
C PRO A 34 -3.16 2.10 -15.66
N VAL A 35 -4.02 1.35 -14.97
CA VAL A 35 -4.78 0.21 -15.52
C VAL A 35 -6.26 0.52 -15.74
N ASN A 36 -6.80 1.53 -15.04
CA ASN A 36 -8.18 2.02 -15.15
C ASN A 36 -9.23 0.89 -15.18
N GLN A 37 -9.18 0.00 -14.19
CA GLN A 37 -10.07 -1.16 -14.10
C GLN A 37 -11.10 -0.98 -12.97
N GLY A 38 -12.34 -0.65 -13.34
CA GLY A 38 -13.39 -0.40 -12.34
C GLY A 38 -13.05 0.81 -11.47
N ASN A 39 -12.83 0.59 -10.16
CA ASN A 39 -12.39 1.64 -9.24
C ASN A 39 -10.87 1.72 -9.07
N VAL A 40 -10.10 0.85 -9.75
CA VAL A 40 -8.64 0.75 -9.62
C VAL A 40 -7.95 1.60 -10.68
N GLN A 41 -7.09 2.52 -10.25
CA GLN A 41 -6.24 3.32 -11.12
C GLN A 41 -4.88 2.67 -11.33
N PHE A 42 -4.22 2.26 -10.24
CA PHE A 42 -2.90 1.65 -10.29
C PHE A 42 -2.93 0.28 -9.63
N GLN A 43 -2.26 -0.68 -10.25
CA GLN A 43 -2.05 -2.00 -9.68
C GLN A 43 -0.61 -2.43 -9.94
N PHE A 44 0.07 -2.82 -8.88
CA PHE A 44 1.37 -3.49 -8.92
C PHE A 44 1.24 -4.86 -8.27
N THR A 45 1.71 -5.89 -8.96
CA THR A 45 1.91 -7.22 -8.39
C THR A 45 3.38 -7.58 -8.57
N GLN A 46 4.05 -7.91 -7.47
CA GLN A 46 5.43 -8.38 -7.50
C GLN A 46 5.53 -9.64 -8.36
N THR A 47 6.50 -9.64 -9.26
CA THR A 47 6.82 -10.79 -10.11
C THR A 47 8.16 -11.38 -9.70
N GLY A 48 8.31 -12.70 -9.84
CA GLY A 48 9.55 -13.39 -9.50
C GLY A 48 9.64 -13.75 -8.02
N SER A 49 10.85 -13.65 -7.44
CA SER A 49 11.09 -14.06 -6.05
C SER A 49 10.68 -12.97 -5.06
N PRO A 50 10.22 -13.32 -3.85
CA PRO A 50 9.95 -12.36 -2.79
C PRO A 50 11.17 -11.48 -2.50
N ALA A 51 10.99 -10.18 -2.62
CA ALA A 51 12.00 -9.16 -2.39
C ALA A 51 11.35 -7.93 -1.73
N PRO A 52 12.12 -7.07 -1.03
CA PRO A 52 11.59 -5.82 -0.51
C PRO A 52 10.97 -4.95 -1.61
N VAL A 53 9.86 -4.30 -1.28
CA VAL A 53 9.15 -3.37 -2.17
C VAL A 53 9.06 -2.02 -1.48
N HIS A 54 9.67 -1.00 -2.09
CA HIS A 54 9.42 0.39 -1.73
C HIS A 54 8.42 0.96 -2.72
N PHE A 55 7.38 1.62 -2.25
CA PHE A 55 6.44 2.31 -3.13
C PHE A 55 6.14 3.71 -2.63
N ARG A 56 5.82 4.58 -3.58
CA ARG A 56 5.41 5.96 -3.34
C ARG A 56 4.18 6.26 -4.18
N ALA A 57 3.12 6.68 -3.53
CA ALA A 57 1.88 7.11 -4.16
C ALA A 57 1.66 8.61 -3.97
N VAL A 58 1.14 9.28 -5.00
CA VAL A 58 0.89 10.72 -5.00
C VAL A 58 -0.60 10.99 -5.15
N ALA A 59 -1.14 11.83 -4.28
CA ALA A 59 -2.53 12.23 -4.27
C ALA A 59 -2.89 13.12 -5.47
N ASN A 60 -4.17 13.15 -5.86
CA ASN A 60 -4.70 13.97 -6.94
C ASN A 60 -5.00 15.42 -6.55
N GLN A 61 -5.11 15.69 -5.25
CA GLN A 61 -5.49 16.97 -4.66
C GLN A 61 -5.03 17.02 -3.19
N ASN A 62 -5.37 18.09 -2.49
CA ASN A 62 -5.19 18.17 -1.04
C ASN A 62 -6.12 17.14 -0.38
N ILE A 63 -5.53 16.10 0.24
CA ILE A 63 -6.27 15.07 0.97
C ILE A 63 -5.97 15.23 2.46
N ASP A 64 -6.99 15.35 3.30
CA ASP A 64 -6.78 15.30 4.75
C ASP A 64 -6.41 13.87 5.18
N ILE A 65 -5.25 13.72 5.82
CA ILE A 65 -4.79 12.45 6.37
C ILE A 65 -5.55 12.17 7.67
N VAL A 66 -6.55 11.29 7.60
CA VAL A 66 -7.40 10.97 8.77
C VAL A 66 -6.80 9.85 9.63
N ASN A 67 -6.03 8.96 9.02
CA ASN A 67 -5.36 7.86 9.72
C ASN A 67 -3.84 8.07 9.69
N PRO A 68 -3.14 7.92 10.82
CA PRO A 68 -1.70 8.00 10.83
C PRO A 68 -1.06 6.86 10.01
N GLY A 69 0.22 7.02 9.71
CA GLY A 69 1.04 5.91 9.22
C GLY A 69 0.98 4.73 10.20
N ASN A 70 1.08 3.52 9.68
CA ASN A 70 0.95 2.29 10.45
C ASN A 70 1.91 1.22 9.92
N THR A 71 2.28 0.29 10.80
CA THR A 71 3.00 -0.93 10.43
C THR A 71 2.14 -2.13 10.78
N LEU A 72 1.95 -3.01 9.80
CA LEU A 72 1.22 -4.24 9.96
C LEU A 72 2.13 -5.45 9.74
N PHE A 73 1.90 -6.47 10.55
CA PHE A 73 2.58 -7.76 10.47
C PHE A 73 1.56 -8.83 10.12
N MET A 74 1.81 -9.55 9.04
CA MET A 74 0.94 -10.59 8.49
C MET A 74 1.66 -11.91 8.47
N LYS A 75 1.04 -12.97 8.98
CA LYS A 75 1.62 -14.30 8.96
C LYS A 75 1.47 -14.94 7.58
N SER A 76 2.52 -15.65 7.12
CA SER A 76 2.41 -16.54 5.97
C SER A 76 1.42 -17.68 6.24
N ARG A 77 0.88 -18.29 5.18
CA ARG A 77 -0.15 -19.33 5.31
C ARG A 77 0.33 -20.56 6.10
N ASP A 78 1.59 -20.92 5.95
CA ASP A 78 2.26 -22.02 6.66
C ASP A 78 2.81 -21.60 8.04
N GLY A 79 2.71 -20.32 8.39
CA GLY A 79 3.17 -19.78 9.65
C GLY A 79 4.68 -19.65 9.81
N SER A 80 5.45 -19.90 8.77
CA SER A 80 6.92 -19.91 8.80
C SER A 80 7.55 -18.51 8.69
N GLN A 81 6.80 -17.54 8.17
CA GLN A 81 7.29 -16.19 7.90
C GLN A 81 6.28 -15.13 8.34
N THR A 82 6.78 -13.93 8.62
CA THR A 82 5.97 -12.72 8.81
C THR A 82 6.25 -11.75 7.67
N HIS A 83 5.21 -11.25 7.02
CA HIS A 83 5.26 -10.17 6.05
C HIS A 83 4.92 -8.86 6.76
N MET A 84 5.76 -7.85 6.57
CA MET A 84 5.60 -6.51 7.09
C MET A 84 5.09 -5.59 5.98
N SER A 85 4.11 -4.76 6.30
CA SER A 85 3.69 -3.61 5.50
C SER A 85 3.77 -2.37 6.36
N MET A 86 4.63 -1.43 6.00
CA MET A 86 4.74 -0.14 6.66
C MET A 86 4.27 0.95 5.70
N ILE A 87 3.43 1.85 6.18
CA ILE A 87 3.01 3.04 5.44
C ILE A 87 3.21 4.31 6.28
N SER A 88 3.55 5.39 5.61
CA SER A 88 3.72 6.72 6.20
C SER A 88 3.26 7.77 5.22
N TYR A 89 2.94 8.96 5.74
CA TYR A 89 2.47 10.08 4.95
C TYR A 89 3.40 11.27 5.11
N SER A 90 3.52 12.05 4.06
CA SER A 90 4.21 13.34 4.05
C SER A 90 3.45 14.30 3.15
N GLU A 91 3.38 15.57 3.56
CA GLU A 91 2.78 16.64 2.78
C GLU A 91 3.84 17.70 2.50
N ALA A 92 3.96 18.10 1.23
CA ALA A 92 4.81 19.19 0.80
C ALA A 92 4.13 19.93 -0.35
N ASP A 93 4.11 21.27 -0.28
CA ASP A 93 3.48 22.13 -1.29
C ASP A 93 2.01 21.76 -1.62
N GLY A 94 1.26 21.30 -0.60
CA GLY A 94 -0.13 20.84 -0.74
C GLY A 94 -0.28 19.44 -1.37
N VAL A 95 0.82 18.78 -1.73
CA VAL A 95 0.81 17.44 -2.31
C VAL A 95 1.02 16.40 -1.22
N VAL A 96 0.00 15.58 -0.98
CA VAL A 96 0.11 14.42 -0.09
C VAL A 96 0.78 13.27 -0.82
N THR A 97 1.80 12.72 -0.16
CA THR A 97 2.52 11.53 -0.60
C THR A 97 2.37 10.44 0.45
N LEU A 98 2.00 9.24 0.01
CA LEU A 98 2.08 8.02 0.81
C LEU A 98 3.37 7.28 0.42
N ASN A 99 4.20 6.99 1.42
CA ASN A 99 5.40 6.17 1.26
C ASN A 99 5.18 4.84 1.97
N GLY A 100 5.45 3.74 1.29
CA GLY A 100 5.30 2.41 1.85
C GLY A 100 6.49 1.50 1.61
N TYR A 101 6.66 0.55 2.53
CA TYR A 101 7.69 -0.46 2.51
C TYR A 101 7.10 -1.82 2.85
N LEU A 102 7.27 -2.79 1.96
CA LEU A 102 6.81 -4.16 2.10
C LEU A 102 8.01 -5.08 2.16
N HIS A 103 8.03 -5.98 3.14
CA HIS A 103 9.15 -6.89 3.31
C HIS A 103 8.74 -8.19 3.99
N SER A 104 9.40 -9.29 3.67
CA SER A 104 9.24 -10.56 4.37
C SER A 104 10.37 -10.71 5.38
N LEU A 105 10.01 -10.94 6.64
CA LEU A 105 10.95 -11.18 7.73
C LEU A 105 11.26 -12.68 7.82
N PRO A 106 12.52 -13.07 8.07
CA PRO A 106 12.92 -14.47 8.08
C PRO A 106 12.50 -15.23 9.36
N PHE A 107 11.69 -14.61 10.22
CA PHE A 107 11.21 -15.19 11.47
C PHE A 107 9.76 -14.76 11.75
N PRO A 108 8.98 -15.59 12.45
CA PRO A 108 7.62 -15.25 12.84
C PRO A 108 7.59 -14.25 14.02
N PHE A 109 6.60 -13.36 14.03
CA PHE A 109 6.26 -12.49 15.17
C PHE A 109 5.03 -13.03 15.91
N SER A 110 4.99 -12.92 17.23
CA SER A 110 3.86 -13.41 18.04
C SER A 110 2.55 -12.64 17.82
N GLU A 111 2.64 -11.39 17.37
CA GLU A 111 1.50 -10.49 17.15
C GLU A 111 1.01 -10.49 15.70
N ASP A 112 1.60 -11.33 14.84
CA ASP A 112 1.21 -11.38 13.44
C ASP A 112 -0.20 -11.91 13.24
N GLN A 113 -0.91 -11.29 12.30
CA GLN A 113 -2.30 -11.61 12.01
C GLN A 113 -2.37 -12.51 10.76
N PRO A 114 -3.29 -13.49 10.67
CA PRO A 114 -3.33 -14.44 9.56
C PRO A 114 -3.69 -13.77 8.23
N SER A 115 -2.94 -14.08 7.16
CA SER A 115 -3.22 -13.66 5.79
C SER A 115 -4.45 -14.39 5.19
N PRO A 116 -5.22 -13.80 4.23
CA PRO A 116 -5.05 -12.47 3.66
C PRO A 116 -5.60 -11.39 4.59
N LEU A 117 -4.71 -10.52 5.05
CA LEU A 117 -5.11 -9.20 5.51
C LEU A 117 -4.96 -8.28 4.34
N VAL A 118 -6.09 -7.79 3.88
CA VAL A 118 -6.12 -6.61 3.04
C VAL A 118 -5.90 -5.44 3.99
N PHE A 119 -4.76 -4.77 3.84
CA PHE A 119 -4.67 -3.41 4.36
C PHE A 119 -5.53 -2.53 3.48
N SER A 120 -6.80 -2.39 3.85
CA SER A 120 -7.67 -1.34 3.37
C SER A 120 -7.63 -0.28 4.45
N GLN A 121 -6.88 0.80 4.20
CA GLN A 121 -7.12 2.01 4.97
C GLN A 121 -8.33 2.68 4.35
N GLY A 122 -9.51 2.17 4.72
CA GLY A 122 -10.77 2.83 4.42
C GLY A 122 -10.73 4.23 5.01
N ARG A 123 -10.82 5.23 4.14
CA ARG A 123 -10.94 6.66 4.46
C ARG A 123 -9.60 7.35 4.78
N MET A 124 -8.88 7.76 3.74
CA MET A 124 -8.49 9.15 3.70
C MET A 124 -9.74 9.96 3.34
N THR A 125 -10.61 10.29 4.30
CA THR A 125 -11.67 11.29 4.02
C THR A 125 -11.00 12.65 4.04
N GLY A 126 -10.33 12.99 2.94
CA GLY A 126 -10.05 14.36 2.61
C GLY A 126 -11.34 15.06 2.22
N THR A 127 -11.57 16.24 2.77
CA THR A 127 -12.57 17.14 2.23
C THR A 127 -12.11 17.52 0.83
N PHE A 128 -12.85 17.15 -0.21
CA PHE A 128 -12.58 17.64 -1.57
C PHE A 128 -12.85 19.15 -1.55
N HIS A 129 -11.81 19.97 -1.41
CA HIS A 129 -11.97 21.42 -1.50
C HIS A 129 -12.17 21.78 -2.98
N THR A 130 -13.39 22.20 -3.32
CA THR A 130 -13.76 22.79 -4.62
C THR A 130 -13.26 24.22 -4.75
#